data_AF-A0A1Z8NVV6-F1
#
_entry.id   AF-A0A1Z8NVV6-F1
#
_cell.length_a   1.000
_cell.length_b   1.000
_cell.length_c   1.000
_cell.angle_alpha   90.00
_cell.angle_beta   90.00
_cell.angle_gamma   90.00
#
_symmetry.space_group_name_H-M   'P 1'
#
loop_
_entity.id
_entity.type
_entity.pdbx_description
1 polymer ?
#
loop_
_entity_poly.entity_id
_entity_poly.type
_entity_poly.pdbx_seq_one_letter_code
_entity_poly.pdbx_strand_id
1 'polypeptide(L)'
;MSNKVPLLLNPFILVGILLVHPLSAAPYPLGTMTCDDIGAFASEAMRWRKEEMITYEDAMTRLDQRTFADPVEKKNLSIVVDYVFGNYGRNWNVESAGNVFRSDCKKGRDDPIE
;
A
#
# COMPACT_ATOMS: atom_id res chain seq x y z
N MET A 1 54.71 -30.74 -39.84
CA MET A 1 54.60 -30.29 -38.44
C MET A 1 53.32 -29.51 -38.29
N SER A 2 52.47 -29.97 -37.38
CA SER A 2 51.29 -29.25 -36.88
C SER A 2 51.65 -27.84 -36.41
N ASN A 3 50.75 -26.88 -36.62
CA ASN A 3 50.01 -26.29 -35.51
C ASN A 3 48.78 -25.51 -36.01
N LYS A 4 47.64 -25.85 -35.43
CA LYS A 4 46.35 -25.16 -35.53
C LYS A 4 46.21 -24.19 -34.34
N VAL A 5 45.10 -23.46 -34.35
CA VAL A 5 44.36 -22.81 -33.25
C VAL A 5 44.85 -21.39 -32.85
N PRO A 6 43.96 -20.51 -32.36
CA PRO A 6 42.90 -19.84 -33.12
C PRO A 6 42.92 -18.30 -32.97
N LEU A 7 42.19 -17.61 -33.83
CA LEU A 7 41.71 -16.26 -33.59
C LEU A 7 40.79 -16.27 -32.35
N LEU A 8 41.16 -15.56 -31.29
CA LEU A 8 40.24 -15.18 -30.23
C LEU A 8 40.46 -13.73 -29.79
N LEU A 9 39.33 -13.12 -29.44
CA LEU A 9 39.14 -11.94 -28.58
C LEU A 9 39.38 -10.58 -29.23
N ASN A 10 38.30 -9.92 -29.66
CA ASN A 10 37.68 -8.88 -28.82
C ASN A 10 36.40 -8.32 -29.48
N PRO A 11 35.23 -8.43 -28.84
CA PRO A 11 34.27 -7.33 -28.90
C PRO A 11 33.96 -6.86 -27.49
N PHE A 12 34.54 -5.72 -27.13
CA PHE A 12 33.90 -4.78 -26.22
C PHE A 12 32.56 -4.39 -26.84
N ILE A 13 31.45 -5.01 -26.41
CA ILE A 13 30.19 -4.28 -26.26
C ILE A 13 29.57 -4.74 -24.95
N LEU A 14 29.57 -3.79 -24.03
CA LEU A 14 28.91 -3.75 -22.74
C LEU A 14 27.78 -4.77 -22.58
N VAL A 15 28.00 -5.71 -21.66
CA VAL A 15 26.94 -6.23 -20.81
C VAL A 15 26.34 -5.01 -20.11
N GLY A 16 25.26 -4.47 -20.67
CA GLY A 16 24.37 -3.57 -19.97
C GLY A 16 23.75 -4.36 -18.83
N ILE A 17 24.45 -4.39 -17.69
CA ILE A 17 23.87 -4.76 -16.41
C ILE A 17 22.75 -3.74 -16.20
N LEU A 18 21.55 -4.10 -16.63
CA LEU A 18 20.34 -3.58 -16.04
C LEU A 18 20.47 -3.90 -14.55
N LEU A 19 20.95 -2.92 -13.79
CA LEU A 19 20.71 -2.83 -12.36
C LEU A 19 19.19 -2.81 -12.23
N VAL A 20 18.62 -4.01 -12.16
CA VAL A 20 17.31 -4.24 -11.57
C VAL A 20 17.51 -3.85 -10.12
N HIS A 21 17.38 -2.56 -9.83
CA HIS A 21 17.23 -2.12 -8.46
C HIS A 21 15.98 -2.85 -7.97
N PRO A 22 16.04 -3.69 -6.93
CA PRO A 22 14.83 -4.08 -6.26
C PRO A 22 14.20 -2.76 -5.80
N LEU A 23 13.07 -2.41 -6.41
CA LEU A 23 12.12 -1.48 -5.82
C LEU A 23 11.58 -2.21 -4.59
N SER A 24 12.42 -2.28 -3.56
CA SER A 24 12.04 -2.61 -2.21
C SER A 24 10.89 -1.69 -1.87
N ALA A 25 9.66 -2.20 -1.86
CA ALA A 25 8.56 -1.49 -1.27
C ALA A 25 8.90 -1.38 0.23
N ALA A 26 9.46 -0.24 0.63
CA ALA A 26 9.57 0.08 2.04
C ALA A 26 8.20 -0.15 2.68
N PRO A 27 8.12 -0.68 3.91
CA PRO A 27 6.85 -0.90 4.59
C PRO A 27 5.98 0.34 4.41
N TYR A 28 4.73 0.15 3.97
CA TYR A 28 3.81 1.25 3.65
C TYR A 28 3.92 2.32 4.75
N PRO A 29 4.31 3.57 4.45
CA PRO A 29 4.65 4.52 5.49
C PRO A 29 3.37 4.86 6.26
N LEU A 30 3.24 4.34 7.49
CA LEU A 30 2.07 4.54 8.34
C LEU A 30 2.19 5.78 9.24
N GLY A 31 3.34 6.45 9.23
CA GLY A 31 3.64 7.46 10.25
C GLY A 31 3.71 6.79 11.61
N THR A 32 2.88 7.25 12.54
CA THR A 32 2.74 6.67 13.88
C THR A 32 1.61 5.63 13.98
N MET A 33 0.76 5.50 12.96
CA MET A 33 -0.31 4.52 12.95
C MET A 33 0.21 3.08 12.86
N THR A 34 -0.50 2.17 13.52
CA THR A 34 -0.33 0.72 13.40
C THR A 34 -1.31 0.16 12.37
N CYS A 35 -1.11 -1.10 11.97
CA CYS A 35 -2.11 -1.80 11.16
C CYS A 35 -3.44 -2.00 11.90
N ASP A 36 -3.43 -2.00 13.23
CA ASP A 36 -4.66 -2.06 14.02
C ASP A 36 -5.40 -0.73 13.98
N ASP A 37 -4.69 0.41 13.95
CA ASP A 37 -5.30 1.74 13.80
C ASP A 37 -5.96 1.89 12.43
N ILE A 38 -5.31 1.44 11.35
CA ILE A 38 -5.91 1.42 10.01
C ILE A 38 -7.15 0.52 9.96
N GLY A 39 -7.07 -0.68 10.54
CA GLY A 39 -8.23 -1.58 10.63
C GLY A 39 -9.38 -0.97 11.43
N ALA A 40 -9.08 -0.32 12.56
CA ALA A 40 -10.08 0.34 13.39
C ALA A 40 -10.77 1.49 12.63
N PHE A 41 -9.99 2.31 11.92
CA PHE A 41 -10.53 3.39 11.10
C PHE A 41 -11.39 2.85 9.95
N ALA A 42 -11.01 1.76 9.29
CA ALA A 42 -11.83 1.16 8.23
C ALA A 42 -13.19 0.68 8.75
N SER A 43 -13.24 0.05 9.92
CA SER A 43 -14.51 -0.28 10.59
C SER A 43 -15.31 0.97 10.94
N GLU A 44 -14.65 2.02 11.42
CA GLU A 44 -15.30 3.30 11.71
C GLU A 44 -15.92 3.95 10.47
N ALA A 45 -15.17 4.07 9.38
CA ALA A 45 -15.65 4.59 8.11
C ALA A 45 -16.81 3.73 7.56
N MET A 46 -16.81 2.42 7.82
CA MET A 46 -17.92 1.56 7.43
C MET A 46 -19.19 1.81 8.26
N ARG A 47 -19.07 2.14 9.56
CA ARG A 47 -20.22 2.58 10.37
C ARG A 47 -20.76 3.91 9.86
N TRP A 48 -19.89 4.86 9.52
CA TRP A 48 -20.30 6.11 8.87
C TRP A 48 -21.16 5.85 7.63
N ARG A 49 -20.71 4.91 6.78
CA ARG A 49 -21.42 4.53 5.55
C ARG A 49 -22.75 3.81 5.81
N LYS A 50 -22.78 2.83 6.73
CA LYS A 50 -23.89 1.85 6.83
C LYS A 50 -24.88 2.17 7.94
N GLU A 51 -24.43 2.80 9.01
CA GLU A 51 -25.23 3.07 10.20
C GLU A 51 -25.63 4.54 10.26
N GLU A 52 -24.68 5.45 9.98
CA GLU A 52 -24.95 6.88 9.98
C GLU A 52 -25.40 7.41 8.61
N MET A 53 -25.24 6.60 7.55
CA MET A 53 -25.68 6.90 6.19
C MET A 53 -25.13 8.23 5.63
N ILE A 54 -23.93 8.65 6.07
CA ILE A 54 -23.32 9.90 5.60
C ILE A 54 -22.77 9.75 4.18
N THR A 55 -22.53 10.86 3.49
CA THR A 55 -21.95 10.84 2.15
C THR A 55 -20.43 10.69 2.18
N TYR A 56 -19.83 10.40 1.02
CA TYR A 56 -18.37 10.43 0.88
C TYR A 56 -17.78 11.81 1.23
N GLU A 57 -18.44 12.88 0.80
CA GLU A 57 -18.02 14.25 1.09
C GLU A 57 -18.03 14.55 2.59
N ASP A 58 -19.08 14.10 3.29
CA ASP A 58 -19.15 14.21 4.75
C ASP A 58 -18.07 13.39 5.45
N ALA A 59 -17.78 12.18 4.96
CA ALA A 59 -16.72 11.33 5.48
C ALA A 59 -15.33 11.96 5.32
N MET A 60 -15.06 12.57 4.16
CA MET A 60 -13.82 13.32 3.91
C MET A 60 -13.73 14.57 4.79
N THR A 61 -14.85 15.27 5.00
CA THR A 61 -14.91 16.41 5.94
C THR A 61 -14.60 15.97 7.38
N ARG A 62 -15.14 14.82 7.83
CA ARG A 62 -14.82 14.26 9.15
C ARG A 62 -13.35 13.84 9.25
N LEU A 63 -12.78 13.30 8.18
CA LEU A 63 -11.35 12.99 8.12
C LEU A 63 -10.49 14.27 8.23
N ASP A 64 -10.87 15.34 7.54
CA ASP A 64 -10.16 16.62 7.55
C ASP A 64 -10.13 17.30 8.92
N GLN A 65 -11.12 17.01 9.78
CA GLN A 65 -11.20 17.53 11.15
C GLN A 65 -10.31 16.77 12.15
N ARG A 66 -9.70 15.65 11.75
CA ARG A 66 -8.81 14.88 12.63
C ARG A 66 -7.46 15.56 12.78
N THR A 67 -6.82 15.30 13.91
CA THR A 67 -5.41 15.64 14.13
C THR A 67 -4.54 14.47 13.70
N PHE A 68 -3.44 14.77 12.99
CA PHE A 68 -2.48 13.78 12.50
C PHE A 68 -1.10 14.10 13.04
N ALA A 69 -0.36 13.06 13.42
CA ALA A 69 1.03 13.20 13.86
C ALA A 69 1.97 13.30 12.65
N ASP A 70 1.60 12.68 11.53
CA ASP A 70 2.33 12.69 10.27
C ASP A 70 1.38 12.92 9.08
N PRO A 71 1.72 13.77 8.09
CA PRO A 71 0.90 13.98 6.88
C PRO A 71 0.56 12.69 6.12
N VAL A 72 1.41 11.66 6.21
CA VAL A 72 1.16 10.36 5.58
C VAL A 72 -0.06 9.65 6.16
N GLU A 73 -0.39 9.91 7.43
CA GLU A 73 -1.53 9.29 8.11
C GLU A 73 -2.84 9.73 7.46
N LYS A 74 -2.99 11.04 7.24
CA LYS A 74 -4.17 11.59 6.56
C LYS A 74 -4.34 10.98 5.17
N LYS A 75 -3.24 10.87 4.41
CA LYS A 75 -3.25 10.25 3.08
C LYS A 75 -3.66 8.78 3.12
N ASN A 76 -3.16 8.01 4.09
CA ASN A 76 -3.53 6.61 4.22
C ASN A 76 -5.00 6.45 4.59
N LEU A 77 -5.50 7.26 5.53
CA LEU A 77 -6.90 7.21 5.92
C LEU A 77 -7.83 7.69 4.81
N SER A 78 -7.42 8.65 3.95
CA SER A 78 -8.24 9.03 2.79
C SER A 78 -8.41 7.88 1.79
N ILE A 79 -7.35 7.09 1.56
CA ILE A 79 -7.45 5.88 0.74
C ILE A 79 -8.44 4.90 1.37
N VAL A 80 -8.41 4.70 2.69
CA VAL A 80 -9.40 3.85 3.37
C VAL A 80 -10.83 4.33 3.10
N VAL A 81 -11.09 5.65 3.20
CA VAL A 81 -12.39 6.24 2.87
C VAL A 81 -12.78 5.95 1.40
N ASP A 82 -11.87 6.12 0.45
CA ASP A 82 -12.11 5.85 -0.98
C ASP A 82 -12.57 4.41 -1.23
N TYR A 83 -11.91 3.43 -0.62
CA TYR A 83 -12.30 2.02 -0.73
C TYR A 83 -13.63 1.73 -0.03
N VAL A 84 -13.79 2.24 1.18
CA VAL A 84 -14.98 2.01 2.02
C VAL A 84 -16.22 2.60 1.37
N PHE A 85 -16.16 3.79 0.79
CA PHE A 85 -17.31 4.44 0.13
C PHE A 85 -17.43 4.10 -1.36
N GLY A 86 -16.34 3.65 -1.98
CA GLY A 86 -16.30 3.18 -3.35
C GLY A 86 -16.94 1.81 -3.57
N ASN A 87 -16.66 1.26 -4.75
CA ASN A 87 -17.22 -0.01 -5.20
C ASN A 87 -16.75 -1.21 -4.36
N TYR A 88 -15.50 -1.19 -3.88
CA TYR A 88 -14.94 -2.27 -3.06
C TYR A 88 -15.74 -2.47 -1.76
N GLY A 89 -16.01 -1.38 -1.03
CA GLY A 89 -16.72 -1.43 0.24
C GLY A 89 -18.22 -1.73 0.16
N ARG A 90 -18.82 -1.84 -1.04
CA ARG A 90 -20.27 -2.02 -1.20
C ARG A 90 -20.79 -3.26 -0.47
N ASN A 91 -20.02 -4.34 -0.55
CA ASN A 91 -20.38 -5.66 -0.03
C ASN A 91 -19.76 -5.96 1.34
N TRP A 92 -19.08 -5.00 1.95
CA TRP A 92 -18.48 -5.15 3.27
C TRP A 92 -19.48 -4.79 4.37
N ASN A 93 -19.29 -5.42 5.54
CA ASN A 93 -19.85 -4.99 6.80
C ASN A 93 -18.75 -4.33 7.66
N VAL A 94 -19.13 -3.81 8.83
CA VAL A 94 -18.24 -3.08 9.75
C VAL A 94 -17.01 -3.91 10.15
N GLU A 95 -17.21 -5.19 10.45
CA GLU A 95 -16.13 -6.10 10.84
C GLU A 95 -15.22 -6.44 9.67
N SER A 96 -15.79 -6.79 8.51
CA SER A 96 -15.03 -7.19 7.33
C SER A 96 -14.18 -6.03 6.79
N ALA A 97 -14.66 -4.79 6.88
CA ALA A 97 -13.89 -3.62 6.47
C ALA A 97 -12.60 -3.48 7.28
N GLY A 98 -12.69 -3.59 8.61
CA GLY A 98 -11.51 -3.53 9.47
C GLY A 98 -10.55 -4.70 9.26
N ASN A 99 -11.10 -5.91 9.09
CA ASN A 99 -10.28 -7.10 8.86
C ASN A 99 -9.52 -7.06 7.52
N VAL A 100 -10.16 -6.60 6.44
CA VAL A 100 -9.53 -6.44 5.12
C VAL A 100 -8.34 -5.50 5.20
N PHE A 101 -8.53 -4.30 5.77
CA PHE A 101 -7.48 -3.29 5.84
C PHE A 101 -6.36 -3.64 6.82
N ARG A 102 -6.69 -4.25 7.96
CA ARG A 102 -5.68 -4.76 8.90
C ARG A 102 -4.82 -5.84 8.24
N SER A 103 -5.44 -6.78 7.54
CA SER A 103 -4.75 -7.89 6.88
C SER A 103 -3.85 -7.41 5.75
N ASP A 104 -4.37 -6.52 4.90
CA ASP A 104 -3.61 -5.91 3.80
C ASP A 104 -2.38 -5.14 4.30
N CYS A 105 -2.56 -4.32 5.33
CA CYS A 105 -1.47 -3.60 5.99
C CYS A 105 -0.39 -4.54 6.53
N LYS A 106 -0.79 -5.65 7.19
CA LYS A 106 0.16 -6.64 7.72
C LYS A 106 0.92 -7.33 6.59
N LYS A 107 0.22 -7.75 5.54
CA LYS A 107 0.83 -8.39 4.38
C LYS A 107 1.86 -7.49 3.70
N GLY A 108 1.54 -6.22 3.49
CA GLY A 108 2.47 -5.24 2.93
C GLY A 108 3.70 -4.94 3.80
N ARG A 109 3.76 -5.46 5.04
CA ARG A 109 4.92 -5.41 5.93
C ARG A 109 5.68 -6.74 6.01
N ASP A 110 5.01 -7.85 5.75
CA ASP A 110 5.58 -9.21 5.83
C ASP A 110 6.22 -9.67 4.52
N ASP A 111 5.85 -9.06 3.38
CA ASP A 111 6.49 -9.36 2.09
C ASP A 111 7.99 -8.96 2.16
N PRO A 112 8.93 -9.92 2.02
CA PRO A 112 10.34 -9.64 2.17
C PRO A 112 10.79 -8.63 1.10
N ILE A 113 11.51 -7.62 1.58
CA ILE A 113 12.36 -6.80 0.73
C ILE A 113 13.47 -7.73 0.23
N GLU A 114 13.33 -8.25 -1.00
CA GLU A 114 14.43 -8.93 -1.72
C GLU A 114 15.56 -7.96 -2.05
#